data_AF-A0A7C4W658-F1
#
_entry.id   AF-A0A7C4W658-F1
#
_cell.length_a   1.000
_cell.length_b   1.000
_cell.length_c   1.000
_cell.angle_alpha   90.00
_cell.angle_beta   90.00
_cell.angle_gamma   90.00
#
_symmetry.space_group_name_H-M   'P 1'
#
loop_
_entity.id
_entity.type
_entity.pdbx_description
1 polymer ?
#
loop_
_entity_poly.entity_id
_entity_poly.type
_entity_poly.pdbx_seq_one_letter_code
_entity_poly.pdbx_strand_id
1 'polypeptide(L)'
;VVKPTVVKRVLQELLREGVSIRNLPFIFELILDNAERARDVESLVEYVRRGLKRQIASKLVSQDKQIHAVALDSELERILTESISESDEGRYLSVNPQIMREIIEKISQELEQLMRKGYSPILVVSGAIRPYLARMVLRFIPGITVIAFEEVPEDVNLSIEGVVRV
;
A
#
# COMPACT_ATOMS: atom_id res chain seq x y z
N VAL A 1 16.01 10.77 -19.71
CA VAL A 1 14.85 11.69 -19.59
C VAL A 1 13.59 10.88 -19.33
N VAL A 2 12.90 11.12 -18.21
CA VAL A 2 11.65 10.41 -17.86
C VAL A 2 10.54 10.81 -18.84
N LYS A 3 9.86 9.84 -19.43
CA LYS A 3 8.77 10.11 -20.38
C LYS A 3 7.59 10.78 -19.65
N PRO A 4 6.94 11.81 -20.23
CA PRO A 4 5.76 12.45 -19.60
C PRO A 4 4.63 11.47 -19.25
N THR A 5 4.50 10.38 -20.01
CA THR A 5 3.53 9.31 -19.74
C THR A 5 3.80 8.57 -18.42
N VAL A 6 5.07 8.41 -18.03
CA VAL A 6 5.48 7.81 -16.76
C VAL A 6 5.11 8.74 -15.61
N VAL A 7 5.44 10.02 -15.72
CA VAL A 7 5.06 11.03 -14.71
C VAL A 7 3.55 11.05 -14.50
N LYS A 8 2.78 11.11 -15.60
CA LYS A 8 1.31 11.02 -15.55
C LYS A 8 0.85 9.79 -14.77
N ARG A 9 1.44 8.63 -15.07
CA ARG A 9 1.02 7.37 -14.43
C ARG A 9 1.35 7.36 -12.94
N VAL A 10 2.53 7.83 -12.54
CA VAL A 10 2.89 7.94 -11.12
C VAL A 10 1.89 8.80 -10.36
N LEU A 11 1.58 10.00 -10.88
CA LEU A 11 0.61 10.90 -10.24
C LEU A 11 -0.80 10.28 -10.16
N GLN A 12 -1.22 9.53 -11.18
CA GLN A 12 -2.50 8.84 -11.20
C GLN A 12 -2.59 7.73 -10.14
N GLU A 13 -1.52 6.93 -9.96
CA GLU A 13 -1.51 5.88 -8.94
C GLU A 13 -1.46 6.48 -7.52
N LEU A 14 -0.68 7.54 -7.29
CA LEU A 14 -0.68 8.26 -6.01
C LEU A 14 -2.10 8.75 -5.65
N LEU A 15 -2.80 9.38 -6.60
CA LEU A 15 -4.17 9.85 -6.39
C LEU A 15 -5.18 8.71 -6.19
N ARG A 16 -5.05 7.61 -6.94
CA ARG A 16 -5.90 6.43 -6.80
C ARG A 16 -5.87 5.87 -5.38
N GLU A 17 -4.73 6.00 -4.70
CA GLU A 17 -4.52 5.54 -3.34
C GLU A 17 -4.64 6.66 -2.28
N GLY A 18 -5.21 7.82 -2.64
CA GLY A 18 -5.45 8.91 -1.68
C GLY A 18 -4.20 9.68 -1.23
N VAL A 19 -3.05 9.44 -1.88
CA VAL A 19 -1.81 10.19 -1.62
C VAL A 19 -1.88 11.55 -2.31
N SER A 20 -1.62 12.61 -1.55
CA SER A 20 -1.70 13.98 -2.07
C SER A 20 -0.56 14.25 -3.05
N ILE A 21 -0.88 14.85 -4.19
CA ILE A 21 0.10 15.32 -5.17
C ILE A 21 0.40 16.83 -5.06
N ARG A 22 0.07 17.47 -3.92
CA ARG A 22 0.28 18.92 -3.75
C ARG A 22 1.76 19.31 -3.77
N ASN A 23 2.64 18.46 -3.25
CA ASN A 23 4.08 18.69 -3.26
C ASN A 23 4.73 18.15 -4.55
N LEU A 24 4.33 18.71 -5.70
CA LEU A 24 4.87 18.31 -7.01
C LEU A 24 6.40 18.43 -7.11
N PRO A 25 7.07 19.48 -6.59
CA PRO A 25 8.53 19.56 -6.67
C PRO A 25 9.22 18.34 -6.06
N PHE A 26 8.82 17.95 -4.84
CA PHE A 26 9.39 16.79 -4.17
C PHE A 26 9.02 15.47 -4.85
N ILE A 27 7.80 15.35 -5.38
CA ILE A 27 7.40 14.17 -6.16
C ILE A 27 8.25 14.03 -7.42
N PHE A 28 8.56 15.12 -8.12
CA PHE A 28 9.41 15.10 -9.30
C PHE A 28 10.86 14.75 -8.97
N GLU A 29 11.39 15.26 -7.87
CA GLU A 29 12.70 14.85 -7.33
C GLU A 29 12.74 13.33 -7.12
N LEU A 30 11.77 12.78 -6.38
CA LEU A 30 11.67 11.35 -6.13
C LEU A 30 11.54 10.51 -7.42
N ILE A 31 10.79 11.00 -8.41
CA ILE A 31 10.68 10.35 -9.71
C ILE A 31 12.04 10.33 -10.41
N LEU A 32 12.74 11.45 -10.45
CA LEU A 32 14.02 11.59 -11.17
C LEU A 32 15.12 10.74 -10.50
N ASP A 33 15.19 10.75 -9.17
CA ASP A 33 16.19 10.02 -8.40
C ASP A 33 16.05 8.49 -8.51
N ASN A 34 14.82 8.01 -8.74
CA ASN A 34 14.51 6.58 -8.78
C ASN A 34 14.21 6.05 -10.18
N ALA A 35 14.09 6.90 -11.20
CA ALA A 35 13.73 6.51 -12.56
C ALA A 35 14.69 5.48 -13.17
N GLU A 36 15.99 5.58 -12.87
CA GLU A 36 17.00 4.64 -13.40
C GLU A 36 17.05 3.32 -12.63
N ARG A 37 16.59 3.30 -11.37
CA ARG A 37 16.58 2.12 -10.50
C ARG A 37 15.29 1.31 -10.63
N ALA A 38 14.20 1.98 -11.00
CA ALA A 38 12.91 1.35 -11.23
C ALA A 38 12.95 0.47 -12.47
N ARG A 39 12.45 -0.76 -12.34
CA ARG A 39 12.37 -1.72 -13.45
C ARG A 39 11.20 -1.41 -14.38
N ASP A 40 10.14 -0.85 -13.80
CA ASP A 40 8.87 -0.53 -14.44
C ASP A 40 8.21 0.65 -13.70
N VAL A 41 7.05 1.08 -14.19
CA VAL A 41 6.32 2.19 -13.59
C VAL A 41 5.75 1.84 -12.22
N GLU A 42 5.39 0.59 -11.98
CA GLU A 42 4.82 0.15 -10.69
C GLU A 42 5.88 0.26 -9.58
N SER A 43 7.07 -0.27 -9.82
CA SER A 43 8.22 -0.13 -8.91
C SER A 43 8.63 1.32 -8.71
N LEU A 44 8.53 2.17 -9.73
CA LEU A 44 8.75 3.61 -9.58
C LEU A 44 7.71 4.26 -8.65
N VAL A 45 6.44 3.89 -8.76
CA VAL A 45 5.38 4.35 -7.83
C VAL A 45 5.74 3.98 -6.40
N GLU A 46 6.17 2.74 -6.16
CA GLU A 46 6.57 2.30 -4.81
C GLU A 46 7.77 3.08 -4.26
N TYR A 47 8.79 3.37 -5.08
CA TYR A 47 9.91 4.22 -4.65
C TYR A 47 9.44 5.63 -4.28
N VAL A 48 8.57 6.23 -5.09
CA VAL A 48 8.02 7.56 -4.83
C VAL A 48 7.19 7.55 -3.55
N ARG A 49 6.33 6.54 -3.34
CA ARG A 49 5.53 6.42 -2.12
C ARG A 49 6.40 6.28 -0.86
N ARG A 50 7.47 5.47 -0.91
CA ARG A 50 8.45 5.36 0.19
C ARG A 50 9.14 6.70 0.48
N GLY A 51 9.49 7.46 -0.56
CA GLY A 51 9.99 8.83 -0.41
C GLY A 51 8.98 9.77 0.25
N LEU A 52 7.69 9.54 0.03
CA LEU A 52 6.57 10.27 0.65
C LEU A 52 6.15 9.72 2.03
N LYS A 53 6.92 8.83 2.66
CA LYS A 53 6.55 8.16 3.94
C LYS A 53 6.05 9.12 5.02
N ARG A 54 6.69 10.28 5.19
CA ARG A 54 6.23 11.30 6.17
C ARG A 54 4.86 11.88 5.81
N GLN A 55 4.63 12.15 4.52
CA GLN A 55 3.34 12.65 4.03
C GLN A 55 2.23 11.60 4.22
N ILE A 56 2.52 10.34 3.89
CA ILE A 56 1.59 9.22 4.07
C ILE A 56 1.26 9.05 5.55
N ALA A 57 2.28 8.85 6.40
CA ALA A 57 2.12 8.64 7.83
C ALA A 57 1.37 9.79 8.53
N SER A 58 1.66 11.06 8.19
CA SER A 58 1.01 12.21 8.83
C SER A 58 -0.51 12.23 8.71
N LYS A 59 -1.08 11.58 7.70
CA LYS A 59 -2.54 11.45 7.53
C LYS A 59 -3.15 10.29 8.31
N LEU A 60 -2.32 9.35 8.76
CA LEU A 60 -2.73 8.08 9.36
C LEU A 60 -2.51 8.04 10.87
N VAL A 61 -1.66 8.94 11.39
CA VAL A 61 -1.42 9.08 12.82
C VAL A 61 -2.70 9.52 13.54
N SER A 62 -3.08 8.75 14.55
CA SER A 62 -4.20 9.00 15.45
C SER A 62 -3.84 10.04 16.53
N GLN A 63 -4.80 10.39 17.38
CA GLN A 63 -4.64 11.40 18.44
C GLN A 63 -3.57 11.03 19.48
N ASP A 64 -3.35 9.74 19.70
CA ASP A 64 -2.34 9.19 20.60
C ASP A 64 -0.92 9.13 19.97
N LYS A 65 -0.77 9.71 18.77
CA LYS A 65 0.47 9.77 18.00
C LYS A 65 0.96 8.42 17.48
N GLN A 66 0.06 7.46 17.29
CA GLN A 66 0.36 6.16 16.69
C GLN A 66 -0.44 5.93 15.42
N ILE A 67 0.09 5.09 14.53
CA ILE A 67 -0.69 4.48 13.45
C ILE A 67 -1.23 3.16 13.98
N HIS A 68 -2.54 2.98 13.96
CA HIS A 68 -3.19 1.70 14.26
C HIS A 68 -3.55 1.00 12.96
N ALA A 69 -3.09 -0.23 12.78
CA ALA A 69 -3.29 -0.98 11.54
C ALA A 69 -3.60 -2.45 11.81
N VAL A 70 -4.20 -3.08 10.81
CA VAL A 70 -4.28 -4.53 10.67
C VAL A 70 -3.10 -5.00 9.83
N ALA A 71 -2.50 -6.13 10.17
CA ALA A 71 -1.45 -6.77 9.39
C ALA A 71 -1.92 -8.14 8.85
N LEU A 72 -1.17 -8.69 7.91
CA LEU A 72 -1.27 -10.10 7.53
C LEU A 72 -0.30 -10.92 8.38
N ASP A 73 -0.62 -12.19 8.63
CA ASP A 73 0.37 -13.11 9.18
C ASP A 73 1.43 -13.51 8.15
N SER A 74 2.56 -13.99 8.65
CA SER A 74 3.73 -14.28 7.81
C SER A 74 3.48 -15.39 6.79
N GLU A 75 2.60 -16.35 7.10
CA GLU A 75 2.25 -17.43 6.17
C GLU A 75 1.41 -16.90 5.01
N LEU A 76 0.39 -16.08 5.30
CA LEU A 76 -0.42 -15.45 4.26
C LEU A 76 0.41 -14.49 3.39
N GLU A 77 1.30 -13.69 3.99
CA GLU A 77 2.21 -12.83 3.22
C GLU A 77 3.09 -13.66 2.27
N ARG A 78 3.62 -14.79 2.73
CA ARG A 78 4.43 -15.68 1.90
C ARG A 78 3.62 -16.24 0.74
N ILE A 79 2.42 -16.75 1.00
CA ILE A 79 1.52 -17.30 -0.03
C ILE A 79 1.20 -16.22 -1.08
N LEU A 80 0.87 -15.00 -0.65
CA LEU A 80 0.58 -13.89 -1.55
C LEU A 80 1.80 -13.49 -2.37
N THR A 81 2.99 -13.46 -1.76
CA THR A 81 4.25 -13.15 -2.44
C THR A 81 4.57 -14.18 -3.52
N GLU A 82 4.44 -15.47 -3.20
CA GLU A 82 4.65 -16.58 -4.15
C GLU A 82 3.59 -16.61 -5.26
N SER A 83 2.42 -16.02 -5.01
CA SER A 83 1.34 -15.90 -6.00
C SER A 83 1.51 -14.72 -6.96
N ILE A 84 2.54 -13.89 -6.80
CA ILE A 84 2.81 -12.80 -7.76
C ILE A 84 3.29 -13.42 -9.07
N SER A 85 2.52 -13.20 -10.12
CA SER A 85 2.83 -13.59 -11.49
C SER A 85 3.09 -12.36 -12.36
N GLU A 86 3.75 -12.57 -13.49
CA GLU A 86 4.10 -11.52 -14.45
C GLU A 86 3.40 -11.81 -15.78
N SER A 87 2.77 -10.80 -16.36
CA SER A 87 2.22 -10.83 -17.73
C SER A 87 2.75 -9.64 -18.53
N ASP A 88 2.40 -9.58 -19.81
CA ASP A 88 2.72 -8.44 -20.69
C ASP A 88 2.18 -7.10 -20.17
N GLU A 89 1.11 -7.14 -19.35
CA GLU A 89 0.50 -5.95 -18.73
C GLU A 89 1.13 -5.59 -17.38
N GLY A 90 2.08 -6.40 -16.89
CA GLY A 90 2.80 -6.21 -15.64
C GLY A 90 2.52 -7.30 -14.61
N ARG A 91 2.89 -7.03 -13.36
CA ARG A 91 2.78 -7.99 -12.25
C ARG A 91 1.43 -7.93 -11.58
N TYR A 92 0.92 -9.09 -11.17
CA TYR A 92 -0.38 -9.23 -10.52
C TYR A 92 -0.43 -10.43 -9.57
N LEU A 93 -1.37 -10.42 -8.64
CA LEU A 93 -1.65 -11.56 -7.76
C LEU A 93 -2.47 -12.62 -8.51
N SER A 94 -1.86 -13.77 -8.78
CA SER A 94 -2.51 -14.94 -9.38
C SER A 94 -2.97 -15.92 -8.30
N VAL A 95 -3.99 -15.50 -7.54
CA VAL A 95 -4.59 -16.28 -6.44
C VAL A 95 -5.92 -16.85 -6.89
N ASN A 96 -6.28 -18.06 -6.42
CA ASN A 96 -7.60 -18.64 -6.64
C ASN A 96 -8.70 -17.64 -6.18
N PRO A 97 -9.72 -17.34 -7.00
CA PRO A 97 -10.77 -16.38 -6.64
C PRO A 97 -11.50 -16.67 -5.33
N GLN A 98 -11.64 -17.96 -4.95
CA GLN A 98 -12.26 -18.34 -3.67
C GLN A 98 -11.37 -17.95 -2.48
N ILE A 99 -10.07 -18.22 -2.56
CA ILE A 99 -9.10 -17.85 -1.53
C ILE A 99 -9.02 -16.33 -1.43
N MET A 100 -9.00 -15.62 -2.56
CA MET A 100 -8.98 -14.16 -2.55
C MET A 100 -10.21 -13.55 -1.88
N ARG A 101 -11.40 -14.12 -2.11
CA ARG A 101 -12.63 -13.70 -1.42
C ARG A 101 -12.52 -13.89 0.09
N GLU A 102 -12.01 -15.04 0.52
CA GLU A 102 -11.80 -15.33 1.94
C GLU A 102 -10.81 -14.33 2.57
N ILE A 103 -9.70 -14.04 1.90
CA ILE A 103 -8.73 -13.02 2.34
C ILE A 103 -9.39 -11.66 2.51
N ILE A 104 -10.16 -11.21 1.51
CA ILE A 104 -10.85 -9.91 1.55
C ILE A 104 -11.87 -9.87 2.69
N GLU A 105 -12.62 -10.95 2.91
CA GLU A 105 -13.59 -11.05 3.99
C GLU A 105 -12.91 -10.94 5.36
N LYS A 106 -11.83 -11.69 5.57
CA LYS A 106 -11.07 -11.64 6.83
C LYS A 106 -10.40 -10.28 7.05
N ILE A 107 -9.85 -9.66 6.02
CA ILE A 107 -9.36 -8.26 6.07
C ILE A 107 -10.50 -7.33 6.51
N SER A 108 -11.68 -7.44 5.89
CA SER A 108 -12.83 -6.59 6.23
C SER A 108 -13.25 -6.74 7.69
N GLN A 109 -13.30 -7.97 8.22
CA GLN A 109 -13.66 -8.24 9.61
C GLN A 109 -12.68 -7.60 10.61
N GLU A 110 -11.38 -7.72 10.37
CA GLU A 110 -10.35 -7.10 11.22
C GLU A 110 -10.40 -5.56 11.14
N LEU A 111 -10.60 -5.01 9.94
CA LEU A 111 -10.75 -3.55 9.76
C LEU A 111 -12.02 -3.01 10.42
N GLU A 112 -13.11 -3.76 10.44
CA GLU A 112 -14.32 -3.39 11.19
C GLU A 112 -14.06 -3.30 12.69
N GLN A 113 -13.29 -4.23 13.25
CA GLN A 113 -12.90 -4.17 14.66
C GLN A 113 -12.03 -2.94 14.94
N LEU A 114 -11.10 -2.63 14.02
CA LEU A 114 -10.27 -1.43 14.11
C LEU A 114 -11.12 -0.14 14.09
N MET A 115 -12.11 -0.06 13.19
CA MET A 115 -13.03 1.08 13.10
C MET A 115 -13.92 1.20 14.35
N ARG A 116 -14.35 0.09 14.96
CA ARG A 116 -15.12 0.11 16.23
C ARG A 116 -14.32 0.71 17.38
N LYS A 117 -12.98 0.63 17.34
CA LYS A 117 -12.08 1.30 18.30
C LYS A 117 -11.92 2.81 18.00
N GLY A 118 -12.49 3.31 16.92
CA GLY A 118 -12.40 4.72 16.50
C GLY A 118 -11.21 5.04 15.60
N TYR A 119 -10.49 4.04 15.10
CA TYR A 119 -9.33 4.21 14.23
C TYR A 119 -9.69 4.08 12.75
N SER A 120 -8.86 4.65 11.87
CA SER A 120 -9.05 4.52 10.42
C SER A 120 -8.74 3.09 9.93
N PRO A 121 -9.42 2.59 8.88
CA PRO A 121 -9.19 1.24 8.36
C PRO A 121 -7.88 1.19 7.58
N ILE A 122 -6.78 0.84 8.27
CA ILE A 122 -5.45 0.76 7.70
C ILE A 122 -5.00 -0.70 7.66
N LEU A 123 -4.57 -1.14 6.48
CA LEU A 123 -3.89 -2.42 6.29
C LEU A 123 -2.39 -2.15 6.04
N VAL A 124 -1.53 -2.76 6.82
CA VAL A 124 -0.08 -2.72 6.65
C VAL A 124 0.44 -4.08 6.18
N VAL A 125 1.32 -4.05 5.17
CA VAL A 125 1.92 -5.25 4.56
C VAL A 125 3.37 -5.02 4.16
N SER A 126 4.08 -6.05 3.75
CA SER A 126 5.39 -5.89 3.12
C SER A 126 5.31 -5.12 1.79
N GLY A 127 6.34 -4.31 1.50
CA GLY A 127 6.42 -3.56 0.25
C GLY A 127 6.46 -4.44 -1.01
N ALA A 128 6.75 -5.73 -0.89
CA ALA A 128 6.74 -6.68 -2.00
C ALA A 128 5.33 -6.96 -2.53
N ILE A 129 4.33 -7.04 -1.65
CA ILE A 129 2.94 -7.37 -2.02
C ILE A 129 2.01 -6.16 -2.08
N ARG A 130 2.41 -5.04 -1.44
CA ARG A 130 1.59 -3.83 -1.27
C ARG A 130 0.87 -3.36 -2.54
N PRO A 131 1.51 -3.12 -3.69
CA PRO A 131 0.82 -2.57 -4.86
C PRO A 131 -0.27 -3.50 -5.40
N TYR A 132 -0.01 -4.81 -5.36
CA TYR A 132 -0.93 -5.81 -5.90
C TYR A 132 -2.11 -6.02 -4.97
N LEU A 133 -1.86 -6.11 -3.66
CA LEU A 133 -2.91 -6.27 -2.67
C LEU A 133 -3.78 -5.02 -2.62
N ALA A 134 -3.18 -3.82 -2.61
CA ALA A 134 -3.89 -2.55 -2.67
C ALA A 134 -4.86 -2.49 -3.87
N ARG A 135 -4.37 -2.81 -5.07
CA ARG A 135 -5.21 -2.82 -6.28
C ARG A 135 -6.43 -3.72 -6.18
N MET A 136 -6.34 -4.80 -5.41
CA MET A 136 -7.46 -5.68 -5.14
C MET A 136 -8.37 -5.12 -4.05
N VAL A 137 -7.85 -4.87 -2.84
CA VAL A 137 -8.69 -4.52 -1.68
C VAL A 137 -9.37 -3.15 -1.83
N LEU A 138 -8.75 -2.17 -2.49
CA LEU A 138 -9.38 -0.86 -2.73
C LEU A 138 -10.66 -0.96 -3.57
N ARG A 139 -10.86 -2.04 -4.35
CA ARG A 139 -12.08 -2.26 -5.14
C ARG A 139 -13.24 -2.79 -4.30
N PHE A 140 -12.93 -3.44 -3.18
CA PHE A 140 -13.91 -4.17 -2.38
C PHE A 140 -14.18 -3.52 -1.02
N ILE A 141 -13.21 -2.78 -0.47
CA ILE A 141 -13.30 -2.17 0.85
C ILE A 141 -13.16 -0.64 0.70
N PRO A 142 -14.28 0.10 0.62
CA PRO A 142 -14.25 1.56 0.51
C PRO A 142 -13.56 2.21 1.71
N GLY A 143 -12.72 3.21 1.46
CA GLY A 143 -12.05 3.98 2.51
C GLY A 143 -10.84 3.29 3.16
N ILE A 144 -10.52 2.05 2.79
CA ILE A 144 -9.29 1.38 3.23
C ILE A 144 -8.06 2.17 2.77
N THR A 145 -7.06 2.27 3.65
CA THR A 145 -5.71 2.68 3.27
C THR A 145 -4.78 1.47 3.37
N VAL A 146 -4.03 1.20 2.30
CA VAL A 146 -3.00 0.14 2.30
C VAL A 146 -1.63 0.79 2.27
N ILE A 147 -0.80 0.47 3.26
CA ILE A 147 0.57 0.96 3.37
C ILE A 147 1.57 -0.20 3.46
N ALA A 148 2.79 0.06 3.02
CA ALA A 148 3.91 -0.82 3.29
C ALA A 148 4.56 -0.48 4.64
N PHE A 149 5.19 -1.45 5.31
CA PHE A 149 5.99 -1.17 6.52
C PHE A 149 7.07 -0.09 6.24
N GLU A 150 7.65 -0.08 5.04
CA GLU A 150 8.66 0.89 4.60
C GLU A 150 8.12 2.32 4.40
N GLU A 151 6.80 2.50 4.44
CA GLU A 151 6.12 3.80 4.37
C GLU A 151 5.84 4.40 5.76
N VAL A 152 6.23 3.71 6.83
CA VAL A 152 6.18 4.23 8.20
C VAL A 152 7.55 4.81 8.57
N PRO A 153 7.65 6.12 8.90
CA PRO A 153 8.88 6.71 9.42
C PRO A 153 9.32 6.05 10.73
N GLU A 154 10.63 5.97 10.96
CA GLU A 154 11.22 5.35 12.17
C GLU A 154 10.78 6.05 13.47
N ASP A 155 10.44 7.33 13.38
CA ASP A 155 9.96 8.17 14.49
C ASP A 155 8.44 8.06 14.73
N VAL A 156 7.73 7.21 13.98
CA VAL A 156 6.28 6.99 14.11
C VAL A 156 6.02 5.58 14.66
N ASN A 157 5.27 5.50 15.75
CA ASN A 157 4.87 4.21 16.32
C ASN A 157 3.75 3.57 15.49
N LEU A 158 3.91 2.29 15.17
CA LEU A 158 2.91 1.45 14.50
C LEU A 158 2.40 0.40 15.50
N SER A 159 1.10 0.47 15.82
CA SER A 159 0.39 -0.53 16.63
C SER A 159 -0.37 -1.47 15.71
N ILE A 160 -0.12 -2.78 15.84
CA ILE A 160 -0.87 -3.81 15.14
C ILE A 160 -2.04 -4.25 16.01
N GLU A 161 -3.25 -3.87 15.60
CA GLU A 161 -4.49 -4.08 16.35
C GLU A 161 -5.20 -5.39 16.00
N GLY A 162 -4.80 -6.02 14.90
CA GLY A 162 -5.39 -7.23 14.33
C GLY A 162 -4.46 -7.89 13.33
N VAL A 163 -4.56 -9.21 13.20
CA VAL A 163 -3.74 -10.00 12.27
C VAL A 163 -4.64 -10.95 11.49
N VAL A 164 -4.67 -10.77 10.17
CA VAL A 164 -5.44 -11.61 9.24
C VAL A 164 -4.69 -12.92 9.00
N ARG A 165 -5.42 -14.04 9.08
CA ARG A 165 -4.90 -15.41 8.91
C ARG A 165 -5.83 -16.21 8.01
N VAL A 166 -5.31 -16.96 7.04
CA VAL A 166 -6.13 -17.84 6.19
C VAL A 166 -6.07 -19.27 6.69
#